data_AF-A0A6V7KJT0-F1
#
_entry.id   AF-A0A6V7KJT0-F1
#
_cell.length_a   1.000
_cell.length_b   1.000
_cell.length_c   1.000
_cell.angle_alpha   90.00
_cell.angle_beta   90.00
_cell.angle_gamma   90.00
#
_symmetry.space_group_name_H-M   'P 1'
#
loop_
_entity.id
_entity.type
_entity.pdbx_description
1 polymer ?
#
loop_
_entity_poly.entity_id
_entity_poly.type
_entity_poly.pdbx_seq_one_letter_code
_entity_poly.pdbx_strand_id
1 'polypeptide(L)' 'YASDELIVIERWYPRQNNYVLVINLSNKSQMKDLSSLYYDGKVVVGPADKLNRSIYFREFQISPGEAFLIKLEK' A
#
# COMPACT_ATOMS: atom_id res chain seq x y z
N TYR A 1 -4.04 9.11 4.87
CA TYR A 1 -4.15 9.91 3.64
C TYR A 1 -5.38 9.46 2.87
N ALA A 2 -6.17 10.37 2.33
CA ALA A 2 -7.29 10.05 1.45
C ALA A 2 -7.27 11.04 0.28
N SER A 3 -7.31 10.51 -0.94
CA SER A 3 -7.40 11.29 -2.18
C SER A 3 -8.22 10.51 -3.17
N ASP A 4 -9.17 11.18 -3.82
CA ASP A 4 -10.13 10.56 -4.73
C ASP A 4 -10.86 9.39 -4.03
N GLU A 5 -10.74 8.18 -4.56
CA GLU A 5 -11.30 6.93 -4.05
C GLU A 5 -10.19 5.99 -3.52
N LEU A 6 -9.00 6.53 -3.24
CA LEU A 6 -7.89 5.82 -2.62
C LEU A 6 -7.82 6.12 -1.12
N ILE A 7 -7.86 5.06 -0.32
CA ILE A 7 -7.70 5.14 1.13
C ILE A 7 -6.33 4.57 1.52
N VAL A 8 -5.57 5.34 2.29
CA VAL A 8 -4.28 4.93 2.86
C VAL A 8 -4.32 5.13 4.37
N ILE A 9 -4.28 4.03 5.12
CA ILE A 9 -4.27 4.03 6.58
C ILE A 9 -2.93 3.46 7.05
N GLU A 10 -2.18 4.26 7.79
CA GLU A 10 -0.98 3.80 8.48
C GLU A 10 -1.35 3.36 9.90
N ARG A 11 -0.91 2.16 10.28
CA ARG A 11 -0.87 1.71 11.66
C ARG A 11 0.57 1.80 12.14
N TRP A 12 0.82 2.79 13.00
CA TRP A 12 2.08 2.97 13.70
C TRP A 12 2.00 2.38 15.12
N TYR A 13 3.05 1.68 15.54
CA TYR A 13 3.21 1.22 16.93
C TYR A 13 4.67 1.36 17.38
N PRO A 14 4.95 1.91 18.58
CA PRO A 14 6.32 2.05 19.06
C PRO A 14 7.06 0.71 19.08
N ARG A 15 8.25 0.67 18.48
CA ARG A 15 9.16 -0.49 18.48
C ARG A 15 8.60 -1.76 17.82
N GLN A 16 7.55 -1.65 17.01
CA GLN A 16 7.04 -2.75 16.21
C GLN A 16 7.11 -2.42 14.71
N ASN A 17 6.75 -3.41 13.90
CA ASN A 17 6.59 -3.21 12.46
C ASN A 17 5.44 -2.23 12.21
N ASN A 18 5.67 -1.25 11.35
CA ASN A 18 4.60 -0.39 10.85
C ASN A 18 3.93 -1.08 9.67
N TYR A 19 2.62 -0.88 9.56
CA TYR A 19 1.84 -1.43 8.46
C TYR A 19 1.05 -0.33 7.78
N VAL A 20 0.90 -0.43 6.48
CA VAL A 20 0.05 0.44 5.69
C VAL A 20 -1.01 -0.39 4.99
N LEU A 21 -2.25 0.01 5.15
CA LEU A 21 -3.38 -0.47 4.37
C LEU A 21 -3.63 0.51 3.23
N VAL A 22 -3.59 0.02 2.00
CA VAL A 22 -3.93 0.78 0.79
C VAL A 22 -5.10 0.11 0.10
N ILE A 23 -6.17 0.85 -0.16
CA ILE A 23 -7.38 0.32 -0.82
C ILE A 23 -7.78 1.26 -1.95
N ASN A 24 -8.01 0.70 -3.12
CA ASN A 24 -8.61 1.41 -4.24
C ASN A 24 -10.10 1.05 -4.35
N LEU A 25 -10.96 1.99 -3.96
CA LEU A 25 -12.41 1.84 -4.06
C LEU A 25 -12.95 2.31 -5.41
N SER A 26 -12.10 2.80 -6.31
CA SER A 26 -12.51 3.22 -7.65
C SER A 26 -12.77 2.04 -8.57
N ASN A 27 -13.50 2.32 -9.66
CA ASN A 27 -13.67 1.39 -10.77
C ASN A 27 -12.53 1.47 -11.81
N LYS A 28 -11.42 2.16 -11.50
CA LYS A 28 -10.26 2.33 -12.39
C LYS A 28 -8.96 1.94 -11.69
N SER A 29 -7.96 1.53 -12.46
CA SER A 29 -6.62 1.36 -11.89
C SER A 29 -6.05 2.74 -11.54
N GLN A 30 -5.46 2.85 -10.35
CA GLN A 30 -4.82 4.04 -9.86
C GLN A 30 -3.32 3.81 -9.84
N MET A 31 -2.56 4.79 -10.35
CA MET A 31 -1.11 4.85 -10.19
C MET A 31 -0.82 6.07 -9.32
N LYS A 32 -0.20 5.86 -8.16
CA LYS A 32 0.16 6.94 -7.24
C LYS A 32 1.60 6.76 -6.77
N ASP A 33 2.28 7.89 -6.68
CA ASP A 33 3.57 7.98 -6.00
C ASP A 33 3.32 8.26 -4.52
N LEU A 34 3.56 7.24 -3.69
CA LEU A 34 3.50 7.33 -2.23
C LEU A 34 4.91 7.34 -1.61
N SER A 35 5.96 7.51 -2.43
CA SER A 35 7.37 7.45 -1.99
C SER A 35 7.76 8.59 -1.05
N SER A 36 7.02 9.70 -1.07
CA SER A 36 7.17 10.78 -0.09
C SER A 36 6.75 10.39 1.32
N LEU A 37 5.93 9.34 1.47
CA LEU A 37 5.46 8.82 2.76
C LEU A 37 6.20 7.54 3.16
N TYR A 38 6.41 6.62 2.20
CA TYR A 38 6.97 5.29 2.46
C TYR A 38 7.92 4.92 1.33
N TYR A 39 9.12 4.39 1.64
CA TYR A 39 10.06 4.02 0.58
C TYR A 39 9.70 2.67 -0.05
N ASP A 40 9.70 1.61 0.75
CA ASP A 40 9.42 0.24 0.34
C ASP A 40 8.70 -0.56 1.45
N GLY A 41 8.29 -1.77 1.10
CA GLY A 41 7.64 -2.66 2.05
C GLY A 41 7.33 -4.04 1.46
N LYS A 42 6.92 -4.97 2.32
CA LYS A 42 6.56 -6.34 1.96
C LYS A 42 5.05 -6.54 2.04
N VAL A 43 4.45 -7.04 0.96
CA VAL A 43 3.02 -7.35 0.91
C VAL A 43 2.72 -8.57 1.80
N VAL A 44 1.87 -8.39 2.81
CA VAL A 44 1.42 -9.47 3.70
C VAL A 44 -0.02 -9.91 3.42
N VAL A 45 -0.84 -9.02 2.86
CA VAL A 45 -2.17 -9.32 2.32
C VAL A 45 -2.34 -8.56 1.01
N GLY A 46 -2.90 -9.19 -0.01
CA GLY A 46 -3.17 -8.56 -1.30
C GLY A 46 -3.32 -9.59 -2.42
N PRO A 47 -3.13 -9.16 -3.67
CA PRO A 47 -3.17 -10.02 -4.86
C PRO A 47 -2.21 -11.19 -4.76
N ALA A 48 -2.63 -12.36 -5.25
CA ALA A 48 -1.86 -13.60 -5.14
C ALA A 48 -0.46 -13.50 -5.78
N ASP A 49 -0.32 -12.75 -6.89
CA ASP A 49 0.94 -12.54 -7.58
C ASP A 49 1.88 -11.54 -6.87
N LYS A 50 1.36 -10.78 -5.91
CA LYS A 50 2.12 -9.79 -5.12
C LYS A 50 2.39 -10.27 -3.69
N LEU A 51 1.69 -11.29 -3.21
CA LEU A 51 1.84 -11.80 -1.85
C LEU A 51 3.29 -12.18 -1.53
N ASN A 52 3.77 -11.76 -0.35
CA ASN A 52 5.14 -11.96 0.14
C ASN A 52 6.25 -11.34 -0.72
N ARG A 53 5.93 -10.50 -1.71
CA ARG A 53 6.92 -9.75 -2.49
C ARG A 53 7.17 -8.37 -1.89
N SER A 54 8.39 -7.88 -2.07
CA SER A 54 8.71 -6.48 -1.81
C SER A 54 8.17 -5.60 -2.93
N ILE A 55 7.74 -4.40 -2.57
CA ILE A 55 7.22 -3.39 -3.49
C ILE A 55 7.86 -2.03 -3.18
N TYR A 56 7.86 -1.14 -4.16
CA TYR A 56 8.27 0.24 -4.02
C TYR A 56 7.06 1.15 -4.20
N PHE A 57 7.00 2.21 -3.41
CA PHE A 57 5.83 3.11 -3.39
C PHE A 57 5.90 4.23 -4.45
N ARG A 58 7.01 4.37 -5.17
CA ARG A 58 7.20 5.41 -6.20
C ARG A 58 6.25 5.29 -7.39
N GLU A 59 5.95 4.07 -7.80
CA GLU A 59 5.05 3.77 -8.92
C GLU A 59 4.03 2.72 -8.49
N PHE A 60 3.32 3.01 -7.40
CA PHE A 60 2.42 2.03 -6.81
C PHE A 60 1.11 1.97 -7.59
N GLN A 61 0.97 0.90 -8.38
CA GLN A 61 -0.23 0.60 -9.15
C GLN A 61 -1.18 -0.29 -8.35
N ILE A 62 -2.45 0.12 -8.28
CA ILE A 62 -3.51 -0.59 -7.58
C ILE A 62 -4.70 -0.73 -8.53
N SER A 63 -5.18 -1.95 -8.73
CA SER A 63 -6.31 -2.29 -9.58
C SER A 63 -7.65 -1.89 -8.94
N PRO A 64 -8.74 -1.78 -9.71
CA PRO A 64 -10.07 -1.53 -9.15
C PRO A 64 -10.45 -2.57 -8.08
N GLY A 65 -10.94 -2.12 -6.92
CA GLY A 65 -11.36 -3.00 -5.82
C GLY A 65 -10.21 -3.73 -5.10
N GLU A 66 -8.97 -3.41 -5.44
CA GLU A 66 -7.80 -4.06 -4.86
C GLU A 66 -7.39 -3.41 -3.54
N ALA A 67 -6.91 -4.25 -2.62
CA ALA A 67 -6.45 -3.84 -1.31
C ALA A 67 -5.12 -4.52 -0.97
N PHE A 68 -4.25 -3.78 -0.31
CA PHE A 68 -2.95 -4.24 0.15
C PHE A 68 -2.79 -3.95 1.63
N LEU A 69 -2.36 -4.95 2.39
CA LEU A 69 -1.71 -4.73 3.69
C LEU A 69 -0.22 -4.95 3.48
N ILE A 70 0.56 -3.90 3.72
CA ILE A 70 1.99 -3.87 3.49
C ILE A 70 2.68 -3.65 4.82
N LYS A 71 3.64 -4.51 5.14
CA LYS A 71 4.58 -4.27 6.22
C LYS A 71 5.66 -3.32 5.70
N LEU A 72 5.82 -2.15 6.32
CA LEU A 72 6.88 -1.21 5.97
C LEU A 72 8.24 -1.77 6.42
N GLU A 73 9.24 -1.60 5.56
CA GLU A 73 10.64 -1.76 5.95
C GLU A 73 11.17 -0.40 6.44
N LYS A 74 12.20 -0.44 7.31
CA LYS A 74 12.79 0.75 7.94
C LYS A 74 13.99 1.27 7.17
#